data_AF-A0A518CB50-F1
#
_entry.id   AF-A0A518CB50-F1
#
_cell.length_a   1.000
_cell.length_b   1.000
_cell.length_c   1.000
_cell.angle_alpha   90.00
_cell.angle_beta   90.00
_cell.angle_gamma   90.00
#
_symmetry.space_group_name_H-M   'P 1'
#
loop_
_entity.id
_entity.type
_entity.pdbx_description
1 polymer ?
#
loop_
_entity_poly.entity_id
_entity_poly.type
_entity_poly.pdbx_seq_one_letter_code
_entity_poly.pdbx_strand_id
1 'polypeptide(L)'
;MITRNSTPTNPKAQAKRFPGGLHRLRLPHPRTAAARERVTPEWALLACLVVDPNLVDLLPITPDLFTDPAAQAVAAALLAVQSRGPAVYDLDAFSHELSLVASDGPALIRRLRWSIDATDTTQPAEWFGQVQYDARKRMESQR
;
A
#
# COMPACT_ATOMS: atom_id res chain seq x y z
N MET A 1 -17.10 -25.49 -49.92
CA MET A 1 -16.08 -24.42 -49.87
C MET A 1 -16.45 -23.51 -48.71
N ILE A 2 -15.81 -23.63 -47.54
CA ILE A 2 -15.86 -22.69 -46.39
C ILE A 2 -14.54 -22.88 -45.61
N THR A 3 -14.02 -21.76 -45.13
CA THR A 3 -12.65 -21.47 -44.72
C THR A 3 -12.31 -21.96 -43.30
N ARG A 4 -11.02 -22.22 -43.07
CA ARG A 4 -10.37 -22.74 -41.84
C ARG A 4 -10.45 -21.74 -40.67
N ASN A 5 -10.92 -22.17 -39.50
CA ASN A 5 -10.57 -21.56 -38.22
C ASN A 5 -9.62 -22.50 -37.47
N SER A 6 -8.35 -22.14 -37.42
CA SER A 6 -7.35 -22.80 -36.57
C SER A 6 -7.31 -22.10 -35.22
N THR A 7 -7.88 -22.71 -34.18
CA THR A 7 -7.60 -22.36 -32.78
C THR A 7 -6.52 -23.31 -32.25
N PRO A 8 -5.31 -22.83 -31.89
CA PRO A 8 -4.37 -23.66 -31.18
C PRO A 8 -4.73 -23.67 -29.68
N THR A 9 -5.06 -24.87 -29.23
CA THR A 9 -4.86 -25.46 -27.89
C THR A 9 -3.94 -24.67 -26.95
N ASN A 10 -4.48 -24.28 -25.78
CA ASN A 10 -3.67 -24.12 -24.57
C ASN A 10 -4.05 -25.21 -23.55
N PRO A 11 -3.17 -26.17 -23.26
CA PRO A 11 -3.41 -27.24 -22.31
C PRO A 11 -3.01 -26.77 -20.91
N LYS A 12 -3.98 -26.61 -20.01
CA LYS A 12 -3.87 -27.02 -18.59
C LYS A 12 -5.17 -26.76 -17.86
N ALA A 13 -5.83 -27.87 -17.59
CA ALA A 13 -6.89 -28.01 -16.63
C ALA A 13 -6.36 -27.74 -15.20
N GLN A 14 -7.25 -27.14 -14.40
CA GLN A 14 -7.54 -27.55 -13.02
C GLN A 14 -6.40 -27.48 -11.99
N ALA A 15 -6.40 -26.41 -11.19
CA ALA A 15 -5.79 -26.41 -9.86
C ALA A 15 -6.72 -25.72 -8.85
N LYS A 16 -7.53 -26.57 -8.21
CA LYS A 16 -7.96 -26.53 -6.80
C LYS A 16 -8.55 -25.24 -6.24
N ARG A 17 -9.87 -25.30 -5.99
CA ARG A 17 -10.52 -24.60 -4.88
C ARG A 17 -9.75 -24.87 -3.58
N PHE A 18 -9.34 -23.82 -2.88
CA PHE A 18 -8.96 -23.86 -1.46
C PHE A 18 -9.89 -22.91 -0.69
N PRO A 19 -10.56 -23.36 0.39
CA PRO A 19 -11.23 -22.49 1.34
C PRO A 19 -10.22 -22.08 2.43
N GLY A 20 -10.09 -20.78 2.70
CA GLY A 20 -9.27 -20.24 3.80
C GLY A 20 -7.79 -20.12 3.48
N GLY A 21 -7.33 -18.90 3.24
CA GLY A 21 -5.92 -18.58 3.03
C GLY A 21 -5.83 -17.34 2.16
N LEU A 22 -5.38 -16.23 2.75
CA LEU A 22 -5.08 -14.97 2.06
C LEU A 22 -4.36 -15.25 0.75
N HIS A 23 -5.11 -15.18 -0.35
CA HIS A 23 -4.52 -15.09 -1.67
C HIS A 23 -3.71 -13.81 -1.62
N ARG A 24 -2.37 -13.93 -1.53
CA ARG A 24 -1.43 -12.93 -2.02
C ARG A 24 -1.96 -12.51 -3.38
N LEU A 25 -2.69 -11.40 -3.41
CA LEU A 25 -3.14 -10.75 -4.63
C LEU A 25 -1.86 -10.44 -5.37
N ARG A 26 -1.49 -11.30 -6.32
CA ARG A 26 -0.48 -10.97 -7.32
C ARG A 26 -1.13 -9.92 -8.21
N LEU A 27 -1.18 -8.70 -7.72
CA LEU A 27 -1.57 -7.55 -8.49
C LEU A 27 -0.51 -7.35 -9.57
N PRO A 28 -0.92 -7.06 -10.82
CA PRO A 28 0.02 -6.85 -11.90
C PRO A 28 0.94 -5.69 -11.53
N HIS A 29 2.24 -5.97 -11.45
CA HIS A 29 3.24 -4.92 -11.24
C HIS A 29 3.05 -3.85 -12.34
N PRO A 30 2.89 -2.56 -12.00
CA PRO A 30 2.98 -1.48 -12.96
C PRO A 30 4.43 -1.42 -13.45
N ARG A 31 4.61 -1.85 -14.70
CA ARG A 31 5.91 -1.98 -15.37
C ARG A 31 6.42 -0.67 -15.97
N THR A 32 5.76 0.47 -15.76
CA THR A 32 6.12 1.74 -16.43
C THR A 32 6.73 2.74 -15.44
N ALA A 33 7.90 3.27 -15.79
CA ALA A 33 8.62 4.29 -15.01
C ALA A 33 7.75 5.52 -14.66
N ALA A 34 6.79 5.87 -15.52
CA ALA A 34 5.83 6.95 -15.32
C ALA A 34 4.85 6.72 -14.15
N ALA A 35 4.62 5.47 -13.73
CA ALA A 35 3.81 5.17 -12.54
C ALA A 35 4.64 5.36 -11.25
N ARG A 36 5.93 5.03 -11.29
CA ARG A 36 6.87 5.23 -10.17
C ARG A 36 7.14 6.71 -9.91
N GLU A 37 7.24 7.53 -10.97
CA GLU A 37 7.48 8.97 -10.86
C GLU A 37 6.37 9.76 -10.12
N ARG A 38 5.20 9.14 -9.90
CA ARG A 38 4.04 9.81 -9.29
C ARG A 38 3.77 9.40 -7.84
N VAL A 39 4.44 8.37 -7.33
CA VAL A 39 4.32 7.98 -5.92
C VAL A 39 5.32 8.81 -5.12
N THR A 40 4.85 9.59 -4.17
CA THR A 40 5.76 10.27 -3.24
C THR A 40 6.34 9.27 -2.22
N PRO A 41 7.53 9.52 -1.64
CA PRO A 41 8.12 8.64 -0.63
C PRO A 41 7.18 8.32 0.54
N GLU A 42 6.33 9.27 0.92
CA GLU A 42 5.28 9.09 1.93
C GLU A 42 4.28 8.01 1.55
N TRP A 43 3.72 8.08 0.34
CA TRP A 43 2.74 7.11 -0.14
C TRP A 43 3.38 5.74 -0.43
N ALA A 44 4.66 5.72 -0.79
CA ALA A 44 5.45 4.50 -0.94
C ALA A 44 5.67 3.80 0.41
N LEU A 45 6.03 4.57 1.45
CA LEU A 45 6.15 4.06 2.81
C LEU A 45 4.81 3.51 3.33
N LEU A 46 3.73 4.27 3.19
CA LEU A 46 2.39 3.84 3.62
C LEU A 46 1.94 2.56 2.89
N ALA A 47 2.26 2.43 1.60
CA ALA A 47 2.01 1.21 0.85
C ALA A 47 2.77 0.01 1.45
N CYS A 48 4.04 0.19 1.85
CA CYS A 48 4.80 -0.86 2.53
C CYS A 48 4.15 -1.27 3.85
N LEU A 49 3.76 -0.30 4.68
CA LEU A 49 3.12 -0.54 5.99
C LEU A 49 1.78 -1.27 5.87
N VAL A 50 1.04 -1.04 4.78
CA VAL A 50 -0.26 -1.71 4.55
C VAL A 50 -0.07 -3.14 4.03
N VAL A 51 0.97 -3.36 3.21
CA VAL A 51 1.31 -4.70 2.72
C VAL A 51 1.89 -5.57 3.84
N ASP A 52 2.67 -4.98 4.73
CA ASP A 52 3.22 -5.64 5.91
C ASP A 52 3.01 -4.78 7.17
N PRO A 53 1.89 -4.98 7.89
CA PRO A 53 1.56 -4.21 9.09
C PRO A 53 2.55 -4.44 10.25
N ASN A 54 3.33 -5.52 10.23
CA ASN A 54 4.37 -5.73 11.24
C ASN A 54 5.48 -4.66 11.17
N LEU A 55 5.63 -4.00 10.00
CA LEU A 55 6.56 -2.89 9.85
C LEU A 55 6.18 -1.68 10.70
N VAL A 56 4.90 -1.54 11.09
CA VAL A 56 4.44 -0.45 11.96
C VAL A 56 5.08 -0.55 13.35
N ASP A 57 5.32 -1.77 13.86
CA ASP A 57 5.99 -1.98 15.14
C ASP A 57 7.53 -1.85 15.03
N LEU A 58 8.09 -2.12 13.85
CA LEU A 58 9.53 -2.09 13.60
C LEU A 58 10.06 -0.69 13.27
N LEU A 59 9.21 0.15 12.68
CA LEU A 59 9.55 1.51 12.31
C LEU A 59 8.86 2.48 13.28
N PRO A 60 9.56 3.48 13.85
CA PRO A 60 8.94 4.47 14.71
C PRO A 60 8.12 5.47 13.87
N ILE A 61 6.98 5.01 13.34
CA ILE A 61 6.06 5.80 12.52
C ILE A 61 5.18 6.65 13.44
N THR A 62 5.15 7.95 13.20
CA THR A 62 4.15 8.86 13.75
C THR A 62 3.48 9.64 12.62
N PRO A 63 2.21 10.07 12.76
CA PRO A 63 1.54 10.86 11.73
C PRO A 63 2.30 12.15 11.38
N ASP A 64 3.00 12.78 12.33
CA ASP A 64 3.76 14.01 12.12
C ASP A 64 4.95 13.87 11.16
N LEU A 65 5.39 12.63 10.87
CA LEU A 65 6.42 12.38 9.86
C LEU A 65 5.96 12.77 8.45
N PHE A 66 4.65 12.71 8.19
CA PHE A 66 4.08 12.95 6.87
C PHE A 66 3.70 14.42 6.67
N THR A 67 3.91 14.95 5.46
CA THR A 67 3.50 16.30 5.06
C THR A 67 2.09 16.34 4.51
N ASP A 68 1.70 15.33 3.73
CA ASP A 68 0.39 15.27 3.11
C ASP A 68 -0.65 14.95 4.19
N PRO A 69 -1.65 15.83 4.46
CA PRO A 69 -2.70 15.56 5.44
C PRO A 69 -3.44 14.25 5.17
N ALA A 70 -3.54 13.86 3.90
CA ALA A 70 -4.10 12.57 3.51
C ALA A 70 -3.20 11.39 3.94
N ALA A 71 -1.88 11.54 3.82
CA ALA A 71 -0.92 10.54 4.29
C ALA A 71 -0.89 10.46 5.83
N GLN A 72 -1.02 11.60 6.52
CA GLN A 72 -1.16 11.66 7.97
C GLN A 72 -2.40 10.88 8.45
N ALA A 73 -3.55 11.09 7.81
CA ALA A 73 -4.78 10.37 8.13
C ALA A 73 -4.64 8.85 7.93
N VAL A 74 -3.97 8.42 6.86
CA VAL A 74 -3.68 7.01 6.61
C VAL A 74 -2.74 6.44 7.66
N ALA A 75 -1.67 7.16 8.02
CA ALA A 75 -0.76 6.74 9.09
C ALA A 75 -1.47 6.62 10.44
N ALA A 76 -2.34 7.57 10.77
CA ALA A 76 -3.14 7.55 12.00
C ALA A 76 -4.09 6.34 12.02
N ALA A 77 -4.77 6.05 10.91
CA ALA A 77 -5.63 4.87 10.79
C ALA A 77 -4.83 3.56 10.93
N LEU A 78 -3.63 3.46 10.36
CA LEU A 78 -2.76 2.29 10.52
C LEU A 78 -2.35 2.07 11.99
N LEU A 79 -1.92 3.13 12.67
CA LEU A 79 -1.55 3.06 14.09
C LEU A 79 -2.76 2.71 14.97
N ALA A 80 -3.94 3.24 14.65
CA ALA A 80 -5.18 2.91 15.36
C ALA A 80 -5.54 1.42 15.23
N VAL A 81 -5.44 0.84 14.02
CA VAL A 81 -5.66 -0.60 13.82
C VAL A 81 -4.58 -1.42 14.52
N GLN A 82 -3.31 -1.03 14.42
CA GLN A 82 -2.20 -1.75 15.04
C GLN A 82 -2.32 -1.78 16.58
N SER A 83 -2.83 -0.72 17.19
CA SER A 83 -3.07 -0.66 18.64
C SER A 83 -4.05 -1.71 19.15
N ARG A 84 -4.88 -2.29 18.27
CA ARG A 84 -5.82 -3.39 18.57
C ARG A 84 -5.16 -4.77 18.50
N GLY A 85 -3.90 -4.84 18.08
CA GLY A 85 -3.05 -6.03 18.01
C GLY A 85 -2.76 -6.47 16.56
N PRO A 86 -1.55 -7.00 16.28
CA PRO A 86 -1.12 -7.37 14.92
C PRO A 86 -1.95 -8.50 14.29
N ALA A 87 -2.62 -9.32 15.10
CA ALA A 87 -3.51 -10.38 14.64
C ALA A 87 -4.86 -9.87 14.09
N VAL A 88 -5.17 -8.59 14.28
CA VAL A 88 -6.45 -7.96 13.91
C VAL A 88 -6.28 -7.04 12.69
N TYR A 89 -5.08 -6.97 12.10
CA TYR A 89 -4.92 -6.18 10.88
C TYR A 89 -5.70 -6.82 9.73
N ASP A 90 -6.84 -6.21 9.43
CA ASP A 90 -7.71 -6.54 8.32
C ASP A 90 -7.96 -5.28 7.50
N LEU A 91 -8.02 -5.44 6.17
CA LEU A 91 -8.22 -4.32 5.26
C LEU A 91 -9.58 -3.65 5.50
N ASP A 92 -10.60 -4.42 5.92
CA ASP A 92 -11.91 -3.90 6.29
C ASP A 92 -11.85 -3.07 7.57
N ALA A 93 -11.10 -3.52 8.59
CA ALA A 93 -10.87 -2.75 9.82
C ALA A 93 -10.11 -1.45 9.53
N PHE A 94 -9.08 -1.50 8.69
CA PHE A 94 -8.35 -0.31 8.24
C PHE A 94 -9.22 0.64 7.42
N SER A 95 -10.02 0.12 6.49
CA SER A 95 -10.97 0.93 5.72
C SER A 95 -11.97 1.64 6.62
N HIS A 96 -12.45 0.95 7.66
CA HIS A 96 -13.37 1.53 8.63
C HIS A 96 -12.70 2.65 9.43
N GLU A 97 -11.51 2.43 10.00
CA GLU A 97 -10.78 3.47 10.73
C GLU A 97 -10.46 4.67 9.84
N LEU A 98 -10.05 4.44 8.59
CA LEU A 98 -9.76 5.53 7.67
C LEU A 98 -10.99 6.38 7.34
N SER A 99 -12.18 5.76 7.26
CA SER A 99 -13.43 6.50 7.12
C SER A 99 -13.82 7.32 8.34
N LEU A 100 -13.34 6.96 9.54
CA LEU A 100 -13.55 7.75 10.76
C LEU A 100 -12.62 8.98 10.81
N VAL A 101 -11.39 8.83 10.29
CA VAL A 101 -10.36 9.88 10.34
C VAL A 101 -10.44 10.82 9.13
N ALA A 102 -10.94 10.35 7.98
CA ALA A 102 -11.01 11.13 6.74
C ALA A 102 -12.33 10.91 5.98
N SER A 103 -13.01 12.02 5.67
CA SER A 103 -14.24 12.03 4.86
C SER A 103 -14.03 11.45 3.45
N ASP A 104 -12.81 11.52 2.92
CA ASP A 104 -12.41 11.00 1.61
C ASP A 104 -11.84 9.57 1.66
N GLY A 105 -12.13 8.79 2.70
CA GLY A 105 -11.65 7.42 2.90
C GLY A 105 -11.62 6.55 1.61
N PRO A 106 -12.71 6.46 0.82
CA PRO A 106 -12.72 5.68 -0.42
C PRO A 106 -11.77 6.17 -1.52
N ALA A 107 -11.45 7.46 -1.56
CA ALA A 107 -10.46 8.02 -2.49
C ALA A 107 -9.03 7.70 -2.00
N LEU A 108 -8.80 7.76 -0.69
CA LEU A 108 -7.53 7.42 -0.06
C LEU A 108 -7.18 5.94 -0.23
N ILE A 109 -8.16 5.03 -0.06
CA ILE A 109 -7.97 3.59 -0.30
C ILE A 109 -7.61 3.33 -1.77
N ARG A 110 -8.26 4.01 -2.72
CA ARG A 110 -7.92 3.88 -4.14
C ARG A 110 -6.50 4.35 -4.43
N ARG A 111 -6.10 5.49 -3.85
CA ARG A 111 -4.74 6.02 -3.98
C ARG A 111 -3.71 5.08 -3.36
N LEU A 112 -4.00 4.56 -2.17
CA LEU A 112 -3.14 3.61 -1.47
C LEU A 112 -2.96 2.33 -2.27
N ARG A 113 -4.05 1.77 -2.83
CA ARG A 113 -3.99 0.58 -3.68
C ARG A 113 -3.14 0.82 -4.92
N TRP A 114 -3.31 1.98 -5.54
CA TRP A 114 -2.46 2.39 -6.66
C TRP A 114 -0.98 2.54 -6.25
N SER A 115 -0.71 3.09 -5.07
CA SER A 115 0.66 3.20 -4.53
C SER A 115 1.28 1.84 -4.22
N ILE A 116 0.52 0.88 -3.70
CA ILE A 116 0.96 -0.51 -3.50
C ILE A 116 1.36 -1.15 -4.83
N ASP A 117 0.56 -0.94 -5.86
CA ASP A 117 0.91 -1.40 -7.19
C ASP A 117 2.20 -0.68 -7.64
N ALA A 118 2.25 0.65 -7.56
CA ALA A 118 3.33 1.48 -8.11
C ALA A 118 4.68 1.43 -7.36
N THR A 119 4.70 0.92 -6.14
CA THR A 119 5.88 0.93 -5.26
C THR A 119 6.52 -0.44 -5.16
N ASP A 120 7.84 -0.48 -5.15
CA ASP A 120 8.55 -1.67 -4.69
C ASP A 120 8.48 -1.74 -3.15
N THR A 121 7.55 -2.54 -2.64
CA THR A 121 7.32 -2.69 -1.20
C THR A 121 8.34 -3.61 -0.52
N THR A 122 9.36 -4.10 -1.24
CA THR A 122 10.42 -4.94 -0.67
C THR A 122 11.51 -4.12 0.03
N GLN A 123 11.52 -2.79 -0.16
CA GLN A 123 12.53 -1.88 0.41
C GLN A 123 11.91 -0.81 1.33
N PRO A 124 11.19 -1.20 2.41
CA PRO A 124 10.52 -0.23 3.30
C PRO A 124 11.48 0.72 4.02
N ALA A 125 12.70 0.26 4.33
CA ALA A 125 13.71 1.07 5.02
C ALA A 125 14.24 2.24 4.17
N GLU A 126 14.30 2.06 2.85
CA GLU A 126 14.70 3.12 1.91
C GLU A 126 13.67 4.26 1.94
N TRP A 127 12.39 3.92 1.79
CA TRP A 127 11.30 4.89 1.83
C TRP A 127 11.19 5.57 3.19
N PHE A 128 11.35 4.82 4.28
CA PHE A 128 11.35 5.37 5.62
C PHE A 128 12.48 6.37 5.84
N GLY A 129 13.71 6.04 5.45
CA GLY A 129 14.85 6.94 5.54
C GLY A 129 14.65 8.24 4.75
N GLN A 130 14.03 8.14 3.57
CA GLN A 130 13.69 9.31 2.75
C GLN A 130 12.65 10.21 3.44
N VAL A 131 11.57 9.64 3.97
CA VAL A 131 10.52 10.40 4.69
C VAL A 131 11.11 11.09 5.93
N GLN A 132 11.97 10.42 6.70
CA GLN A 132 12.66 11.03 7.84
C GLN A 132 13.59 12.17 7.41
N TYR A 133 14.36 11.97 6.33
CA TYR A 133 15.23 13.00 5.79
C TYR A 133 14.43 14.26 5.40
N ASP A 134 13.32 14.09 4.70
CA ASP A 134 12.45 15.18 4.28
C ASP A 134 11.79 15.87 5.48
N ALA A 135 11.36 15.11 6.50
CA ALA A 135 10.86 15.67 7.76
C ALA A 135 11.91 16.53 8.48
N ARG A 136 13.16 16.05 8.56
CA ARG A 136 14.25 16.80 9.20
C ARG A 136 14.60 18.07 8.42
N LYS A 137 14.72 17.97 7.10
CA LYS A 137 15.04 19.12 6.23
C LYS A 137 14.00 20.24 6.35
N ARG A 138 12.73 19.89 6.55
CA ARG A 138 11.66 20.87 6.81
C ARG A 138 11.88 21.62 8.12
N MET A 139 12.22 20.91 9.21
CA MET A 139 12.49 21.53 10.51
C MET A 139 13.70 22.49 10.44
N GLU A 140 14.73 22.12 9.67
CA GLU A 140 15.89 22.98 9.43
C GLU A 140 15.54 24.22 8.60
N SER A 141 14.62 24.10 7.63
CA SER A 141 14.22 25.22 6.77
C SER A 141 13.26 26.21 7.45
N GLN A 142 12.70 25.87 8.61
CA GLN A 142 11.79 26.71 9.40
C GLN A 142 12.50 27.45 10.55
N ARG A 143 13.81 27.28 10.70
CA ARG A 143 14.68 28.01 11.64
C ARG A 143 15.32 29.22 10.98
#